data_AF-A0A6I9UQG3-F1
#
_entry.id   AF-A0A6I9UQG3-F1
#
_cell.length_a   1.000
_cell.length_b   1.000
_cell.length_c   1.000
_cell.angle_alpha   90.00
_cell.angle_beta   90.00
_cell.angle_gamma   90.00
#
_symmetry.space_group_name_H-M   'P 1'
#
loop_
_entity.id
_entity.type
_entity.pdbx_description
1 polymer ?
#
loop_
_entity_poly.entity_id
_entity_poly.type
_entity_poly.pdbx_seq_one_letter_code
_entity_poly.pdbx_strand_id
1 'polypeptide(L)'
;MIDLMVINNNVYDEIICHEQHQLIVFSNNNTGAITRVKSRLILQGEENYNQADFLNEHDNIVERRLTLLFDHTPSTKPTRTEIKLARDLLKKMCVSGFPHIKREFLSVFTNFLHTIKQLDYEALTQLLGRSTSICEKGK
;
A
#
# COMPACT_ATOMS: atom_id res chain seq x y z
N MET A 1 10.04 -2.54 -19.51
CA MET A 1 10.39 -2.82 -20.92
C MET A 1 9.29 -3.71 -21.47
N ILE A 2 8.68 -3.33 -22.60
CA ILE A 2 7.64 -4.13 -23.25
C ILE A 2 8.38 -4.98 -24.28
N ASP A 3 8.45 -6.29 -24.07
CA ASP A 3 9.18 -7.21 -24.94
C ASP A 3 8.18 -8.11 -25.69
N LEU A 4 8.28 -8.07 -27.02
CA LEU A 4 7.42 -8.68 -28.04
C LEU A 4 6.07 -7.99 -28.30
N MET A 5 5.92 -7.58 -29.56
CA MET A 5 4.73 -6.98 -30.14
C MET A 5 4.44 -7.72 -31.44
N VAL A 6 3.48 -8.66 -31.41
CA VAL A 6 2.93 -9.28 -32.63
C VAL A 6 1.60 -8.59 -32.88
N ILE A 7 1.53 -7.82 -33.97
CA ILE A 7 0.33 -7.08 -34.36
C ILE A 7 -0.27 -7.76 -35.57
N ASN A 8 -1.51 -8.21 -35.45
CA ASN A 8 -2.34 -8.63 -36.57
C ASN A 8 -3.54 -7.68 -36.63
N ASN A 9 -3.79 -7.03 -37.78
CA ASN A 9 -4.91 -6.11 -37.98
C ASN A 9 -5.09 -5.01 -36.89
N ASN A 10 -4.00 -4.43 -36.39
CA ASN A 10 -3.99 -3.43 -35.30
C ASN A 10 -4.49 -3.95 -33.94
N VAL A 11 -4.63 -5.27 -33.78
CA VAL A 11 -4.90 -5.93 -32.50
C VAL A 11 -3.62 -6.61 -32.02
N TYR A 12 -3.37 -6.54 -30.72
CA TYR A 12 -2.22 -7.20 -30.09
C TYR A 12 -2.57 -8.66 -29.78
N ASP A 13 -1.83 -9.60 -30.36
CA ASP A 13 -2.00 -11.03 -30.07
C ASP A 13 -1.44 -11.38 -28.67
N GLU A 14 -0.36 -10.72 -28.29
CA GLU A 14 0.30 -10.90 -27.00
C GLU A 14 0.96 -9.58 -26.54
N ILE A 15 0.83 -9.29 -25.24
CA ILE A 15 1.50 -8.17 -24.57
C ILE A 15 2.20 -8.73 -23.32
N ILE A 16 3.51 -8.51 -23.22
CA ILE A 16 4.29 -8.84 -22.03
C ILE A 16 4.89 -7.56 -21.46
N CYS A 17 4.57 -7.25 -20.21
CA CYS A 17 5.14 -6.11 -19.50
C CYS A 17 6.09 -6.58 -18.41
N HIS A 18 7.28 -5.99 -18.41
CA HIS A 18 8.28 -6.17 -17.36
C HIS A 18 8.49 -4.87 -16.60
N GLU A 19 8.29 -4.92 -15.29
CA GLU A 19 8.48 -3.82 -14.35
C GLU A 19 9.48 -4.24 -13.27
N GLN A 20 10.42 -3.35 -12.95
CA GLN A 20 11.45 -3.58 -11.95
C GLN A 20 11.60 -2.35 -11.06
N HIS A 21 11.51 -2.55 -9.75
CA HIS A 21 11.76 -1.53 -8.73
C HIS A 21 12.96 -1.93 -7.89
N GLN A 22 13.96 -1.06 -7.81
CA GLN A 22 15.16 -1.28 -7.01
C GLN A 22 15.17 -0.35 -5.80
N LEU A 23 15.22 -0.95 -4.62
CA LEU A 23 15.43 -0.25 -3.35
C LEU A 23 16.90 -0.40 -2.96
N ILE A 24 17.62 0.71 -2.88
CA ILE A 24 19.00 0.76 -2.37
C ILE A 24 18.96 1.41 -0.98
N VAL A 25 19.23 0.62 0.06
CA VAL A 25 19.07 1.06 1.46
C VAL A 25 20.33 1.74 2.00
N PHE A 26 21.51 1.30 1.55
CA PHE A 26 22.79 1.85 1.98
C PHE A 26 23.59 2.35 0.78
N SER A 27 24.33 3.44 0.96
CA SER A 27 25.14 4.09 -0.08
C SER A 27 26.33 3.26 -0.57
N ASN A 28 26.63 2.14 0.09
CA ASN A 28 27.72 1.24 -0.29
C ASN A 28 27.39 0.29 -1.46
N ASN A 29 26.22 0.43 -2.09
CA ASN A 29 25.72 -0.38 -3.21
C ASN A 29 25.71 -1.92 -3.01
N ASN A 30 26.04 -2.42 -1.81
CA ASN A 30 26.16 -3.85 -1.52
C ASN A 30 24.88 -4.46 -0.93
N THR A 31 23.84 -3.66 -0.77
CA THR A 31 22.63 -4.03 -0.03
C THR A 31 21.43 -3.33 -0.63
N GLY A 32 20.40 -4.11 -0.96
CA GLY A 32 19.17 -3.61 -1.51
C GLY A 32 18.17 -4.74 -1.76
N ALA A 33 17.03 -4.39 -2.30
CA ALA A 33 16.01 -5.31 -2.75
C ALA A 33 15.56 -4.94 -4.16
N ILE A 34 15.27 -5.95 -4.98
CA ILE A 34 14.70 -5.74 -6.30
C ILE A 34 13.35 -6.45 -6.34
N THR A 35 12.30 -5.69 -6.62
CA THR A 35 10.97 -6.23 -6.92
C THR A 35 10.83 -6.30 -8.44
N ARG A 36 10.49 -7.47 -8.97
CA ARG A 36 10.22 -7.68 -10.40
C ARG A 36 8.79 -8.13 -10.58
N VAL A 37 8.08 -7.49 -11.51
CA VAL A 37 6.72 -7.82 -11.89
C VAL A 37 6.73 -8.15 -13.39
N LYS A 38 6.10 -9.27 -13.73
CA LYS A 38 5.85 -9.68 -15.12
C LYS A 38 4.35 -9.87 -15.29
N SER A 39 3.74 -9.12 -16.19
CA SER A 39 2.36 -9.34 -16.62
C SER A 39 2.33 -9.78 -18.08
N ARG A 40 1.36 -10.64 -18.41
CA ARG A 40 1.19 -11.23 -19.73
C ARG A 40 -0.29 -11.22 -20.08
N LEU A 41 -0.63 -10.61 -21.21
CA LEU A 41 -1.97 -10.61 -21.79
C LEU A 41 -1.89 -11.31 -23.15
N ILE A 42 -2.79 -12.26 -23.41
CA ILE A 42 -2.79 -13.06 -24.64
C ILE A 42 -4.21 -13.05 -25.20
N LEU A 43 -4.34 -12.74 -26.49
CA LEU A 43 -5.58 -12.89 -27.23
C LEU A 43 -5.89 -14.39 -27.38
N GLN A 44 -7.01 -14.85 -26.82
CA GLN A 44 -7.45 -16.25 -26.93
C GLN A 44 -8.23 -16.54 -28.21
N GLY A 45 -8.84 -15.50 -28.81
CA GLY A 45 -9.64 -15.60 -30.02
C GLY A 45 -10.58 -14.41 -30.16
N GLU A 46 -11.25 -14.31 -31.30
CA GLU A 46 -12.28 -13.32 -31.58
C GLU A 46 -13.63 -14.01 -31.70
N GLU A 47 -14.66 -13.49 -31.04
CA GLU A 47 -16.03 -13.99 -31.14
C GLU A 47 -16.89 -13.00 -31.92
N ASN A 48 -17.67 -13.50 -32.88
CA ASN A 48 -18.59 -12.68 -33.66
C ASN A 48 -19.89 -12.48 -32.88
N TYR A 49 -19.99 -11.36 -32.16
CA TYR A 49 -21.24 -10.96 -31.51
C TYR A 49 -22.11 -10.16 -32.47
N ASN A 50 -23.40 -10.51 -32.58
CA ASN A 50 -24.37 -9.60 -33.17
C ASN A 50 -24.64 -8.46 -32.17
N GLN A 51 -24.69 -7.23 -32.66
CA GLN A 51 -24.86 -6.03 -31.82
C GLN A 51 -26.14 -6.07 -30.94
N ALA A 52 -27.17 -6.79 -31.40
CA ALA A 52 -28.40 -7.03 -30.64
C ALA A 52 -28.19 -7.94 -29.43
N ASP A 53 -27.32 -8.95 -29.53
CA ASP A 53 -27.05 -9.90 -28.44
C ASP A 53 -26.17 -9.26 -27.35
N PHE A 54 -25.23 -8.39 -27.74
CA PHE A 54 -24.36 -7.66 -26.82
C PHE A 54 -25.13 -6.72 -25.87
N LEU A 55 -26.12 -5.97 -26.41
CA LEU A 55 -26.94 -5.06 -25.62
C LEU A 55 -27.91 -5.79 -24.69
N ASN A 56 -28.30 -7.02 -25.03
CA ASN A 56 -29.23 -7.82 -24.23
C ASN A 56 -28.55 -8.56 -23.06
N GLU A 57 -27.27 -8.94 -23.20
CA GLU A 57 -26.54 -9.66 -22.15
C GLU A 57 -25.78 -8.76 -21.17
N HIS A 58 -25.39 -7.55 -21.57
CA HIS A 58 -24.52 -6.67 -20.79
C HIS A 58 -25.17 -5.31 -20.48
N ASP A 59 -26.26 -5.33 -19.74
CA ASP A 59 -26.99 -4.13 -19.28
C ASP A 59 -26.27 -3.40 -18.11
N ASN A 60 -24.94 -3.48 -18.07
CA ASN A 60 -24.11 -2.78 -17.10
C ASN A 60 -23.87 -1.36 -17.61
N ILE A 61 -24.83 -0.47 -17.38
CA ILE A 61 -24.67 0.96 -17.61
C ILE A 61 -23.44 1.43 -16.83
N VAL A 62 -22.40 1.88 -17.54
CA VAL A 62 -21.20 2.44 -16.92
C VAL A 62 -21.56 3.79 -16.31
N GLU A 63 -21.92 3.81 -15.02
CA GLU A 63 -22.31 5.03 -14.30
C GLU A 63 -21.16 6.05 -14.17
N ARG A 64 -19.93 5.56 -14.06
CA ARG A 64 -18.74 6.41 -13.88
C ARG A 64 -17.48 5.75 -14.43
N ARG A 65 -16.71 6.51 -15.20
CA ARG A 65 -15.36 6.14 -15.62
C ARG A 65 -14.34 6.65 -14.61
N LEU A 66 -13.40 5.80 -14.21
CA LEU A 66 -12.27 6.18 -13.37
C LEU A 66 -10.99 6.23 -14.21
N THR A 67 -9.99 6.96 -13.73
CA THR A 67 -8.66 6.95 -14.34
C THR A 67 -8.01 5.58 -14.12
N LEU A 68 -7.20 5.14 -15.10
CA LEU A 68 -6.36 3.95 -14.97
C LEU A 68 -5.08 4.22 -14.16
N LEU A 69 -4.85 5.47 -13.78
CA LEU A 69 -3.73 5.82 -12.90
C LEU A 69 -3.98 5.23 -11.51
N PHE A 70 -2.92 4.67 -10.92
CA PHE A 70 -2.98 4.15 -9.58
C PHE A 70 -3.31 5.29 -8.59
N ASP A 71 -4.31 5.07 -7.75
CA ASP A 71 -4.69 6.02 -6.71
C ASP A 71 -3.73 5.88 -5.52
N HIS A 72 -2.87 6.89 -5.35
CA HIS A 72 -1.91 6.95 -4.25
C HIS A 72 -2.53 7.53 -2.96
N THR A 73 -3.81 7.88 -2.93
CA THR A 73 -4.44 8.37 -1.71
C THR A 73 -4.45 7.26 -0.64
N PRO A 74 -3.83 7.49 0.53
CA PRO A 74 -3.89 6.53 1.64
C PRO A 74 -5.36 6.28 2.01
N SER A 75 -5.72 5.04 2.34
CA SER A 75 -7.07 4.68 2.76
C SER A 75 -7.56 5.66 3.83
N THR A 76 -8.57 6.45 3.49
CA THR A 76 -9.11 7.50 4.34
C THR A 76 -10.00 6.87 5.40
N LYS A 77 -9.42 6.42 6.51
CA LYS A 77 -9.91 6.65 7.88
C LYS A 77 -9.10 5.79 8.87
N PRO A 78 -8.54 6.38 9.93
CA PRO A 78 -8.18 5.62 11.11
C PRO A 78 -9.45 4.93 11.61
N THR A 79 -9.44 3.62 11.74
CA THR A 79 -10.49 2.99 12.54
C THR A 79 -10.27 3.37 14.02
N ARG A 80 -11.29 3.16 14.85
CA ARG A 80 -11.17 3.38 16.30
C ARG A 80 -10.12 2.45 16.96
N THR A 81 -9.59 1.49 16.21
CA THR A 81 -8.67 0.45 16.69
C THR A 81 -7.21 0.92 16.71
N GLU A 82 -6.79 1.77 15.78
CA GLU A 82 -5.41 2.23 15.64
C GLU A 82 -5.02 3.13 16.80
N ILE A 83 -5.93 3.98 17.30
CA ILE A 83 -5.63 4.83 18.48
C ILE A 83 -5.41 3.98 19.73
N LYS A 84 -6.15 2.87 19.89
CA LYS A 84 -5.95 1.93 21.00
C LYS A 84 -4.60 1.24 20.86
N LEU A 85 -4.29 0.74 19.65
CA LEU A 85 -3.02 0.10 19.35
C LEU A 85 -1.82 1.03 19.59
N ALA A 86 -1.91 2.30 19.17
CA ALA A 86 -0.88 3.30 19.40
C ALA A 86 -0.61 3.53 20.89
N ARG A 87 -1.67 3.57 21.72
CA ARG A 87 -1.52 3.69 23.18
C ARG A 87 -0.86 2.47 23.79
N ASP A 88 -1.20 1.27 23.34
CA ASP A 88 -0.61 0.03 23.86
C ASP A 88 0.87 -0.10 23.44
N LEU A 89 1.21 0.35 22.23
CA LEU A 89 2.59 0.45 21.77
C LEU A 89 3.39 1.49 22.56
N LEU A 90 2.81 2.66 22.85
CA LEU A 90 3.44 3.68 23.70
C LEU A 90 3.75 3.16 25.11
N LYS A 91 2.84 2.39 25.71
CA LYS A 91 3.09 1.71 27.00
C LYS A 91 4.27 0.74 26.91
N LYS A 92 4.29 -0.10 25.86
CA LYS A 92 5.38 -1.06 25.64
C LYS A 92 6.72 -0.37 25.43
N MET A 93 6.74 0.75 24.70
CA MET A 93 7.93 1.59 24.55
C MET A 93 8.40 2.14 25.90
N CYS A 94 7.49 2.59 26.76
CA CYS A 94 7.86 3.08 28.08
C CYS A 94 8.59 2.02 28.92
N VAL A 95 8.07 0.79 28.92
CA VAL A 95 8.63 -0.35 29.68
C VAL A 95 9.94 -0.89 29.10
N SER A 96 10.13 -0.75 27.78
CA SER A 96 11.33 -1.24 27.07
C SER A 96 12.39 -0.17 26.84
N GLY A 97 12.05 1.12 26.97
CA GLY A 97 12.95 2.24 26.74
C GLY A 97 13.65 2.76 27.99
N PHE A 98 13.10 2.51 29.19
CA PHE A 98 13.58 3.11 30.43
C PHE A 98 13.71 2.10 31.59
N PRO A 99 14.72 2.26 32.49
CA PRO A 99 15.81 3.25 32.42
C PRO A 99 16.88 2.90 31.37
N HIS A 100 16.92 1.64 30.93
CA HIS A 100 17.83 1.16 29.89
C HIS A 100 17.05 0.61 28.71
N ILE A 101 17.47 0.97 27.51
CA ILE A 101 16.83 0.53 26.26
C ILE A 101 17.09 -0.96 26.06
N LYS A 102 16.00 -1.72 25.98
CA LYS A 102 16.01 -3.15 25.69
C LYS A 102 16.02 -3.39 24.18
N ARG A 103 16.46 -4.58 23.75
CA ARG A 103 16.62 -4.95 22.33
C ARG A 103 15.32 -4.82 21.53
N GLU A 104 14.20 -5.15 22.15
CA GLU A 104 12.86 -5.09 21.54
C GLU A 104 12.34 -3.66 21.34
N PHE A 105 12.96 -2.64 21.94
CA PHE A 105 12.48 -1.26 21.84
C PHE A 105 12.39 -0.79 20.38
N LEU A 106 13.38 -1.13 19.55
CA LEU A 106 13.42 -0.72 18.15
C LEU A 106 12.21 -1.24 17.35
N SER A 107 11.82 -2.50 17.54
CA SER A 107 10.67 -3.06 16.82
C SER A 107 9.35 -2.45 17.31
N VAL A 108 9.21 -2.23 18.63
CA VAL A 108 8.03 -1.57 19.20
C VAL A 108 7.93 -0.12 18.72
N PHE A 109 9.04 0.61 18.64
CA PHE A 109 9.11 1.97 18.13
C PHE A 109 8.72 2.06 16.65
N THR A 110 9.27 1.20 15.80
CA THR A 110 8.90 1.16 14.37
C THR A 110 7.42 0.86 14.19
N ASN A 111 6.87 -0.10 14.94
CA ASN A 111 5.44 -0.42 14.92
C ASN A 111 4.58 0.76 15.40
N PHE A 112 5.02 1.48 16.43
CA PHE A 112 4.36 2.70 16.89
C PHE A 112 4.32 3.76 15.78
N LEU A 113 5.45 4.02 15.11
CA LEU A 113 5.53 4.97 13.99
C LEU A 113 4.58 4.60 12.84
N HIS A 114 4.51 3.32 12.46
CA HIS A 114 3.58 2.87 11.43
C HIS A 114 2.12 3.05 11.86
N THR A 115 1.81 2.81 13.14
CA THR A 115 0.46 2.93 13.67
C THR A 115 0.02 4.39 13.73
N ILE A 116 0.85 5.31 14.21
CA ILE A 116 0.49 6.74 14.32
C ILE A 116 0.36 7.42 12.95
N LYS A 117 1.03 6.93 11.90
CA LYS A 117 0.88 7.44 10.52
C LYS A 117 -0.53 7.24 9.96
N GLN A 118 -1.31 6.32 10.53
CA GLN A 118 -2.70 6.08 10.14
C GLN A 118 -3.69 6.95 10.93
N LEU A 119 -3.25 7.67 11.95
CA LEU A 119 -4.10 8.49 12.80
C LEU A 119 -4.31 9.88 12.18
N ASP A 120 -5.52 10.41 12.35
CA ASP A 120 -5.83 11.78 11.98
C ASP A 120 -5.28 12.78 13.01
N TYR A 121 -5.34 14.06 12.66
CA TYR A 121 -4.81 15.13 13.49
C TYR A 121 -5.45 15.17 14.89
N GLU A 122 -6.75 14.90 14.98
CA GLU A 122 -7.46 14.88 16.26
C GLU A 122 -6.98 13.74 17.15
N ALA A 123 -6.90 12.52 16.61
CA ALA A 123 -6.41 11.34 17.34
C ALA A 123 -4.94 11.51 17.78
N LEU A 124 -4.09 12.10 16.94
CA LEU A 124 -2.70 12.42 17.29
C LEU A 124 -2.63 13.43 18.44
N THR A 125 -3.44 14.49 18.39
CA THR A 125 -3.51 15.50 19.45
C THR A 125 -3.95 14.87 20.77
N GLN A 126 -4.96 14.00 20.74
CA GLN A 126 -5.43 13.27 21.93
C GLN A 126 -4.36 12.32 22.48
N LEU A 127 -3.63 11.60 21.60
CA LEU A 127 -2.56 10.70 22.00
C LEU A 127 -1.41 11.47 22.67
N LEU A 128 -0.98 12.59 22.07
CA LEU A 128 0.05 13.46 22.61
C LEU A 128 -0.35 14.07 23.96
N GLY A 129 -1.59 14.58 24.08
CA GLY A 129 -2.10 15.14 25.31
C GLY A 129 -2.15 14.14 26.48
N ARG A 130 -2.32 12.85 26.17
CA ARG A 130 -2.38 11.75 27.15
C ARG A 130 -1.06 10.99 27.30
N SER A 131 -0.03 11.34 26.53
CA SER A 131 1.24 10.60 26.51
C SER A 131 1.91 10.52 27.88
N THR A 132 1.94 11.64 28.62
CA THR A 132 2.54 11.73 29.97
C THR A 132 1.83 10.87 31.01
N SER A 133 0.50 10.71 30.90
CA SER A 133 -0.24 9.83 31.82
C SER A 133 -0.13 8.35 31.45
N ILE A 134 0.29 8.05 30.22
CA ILE A 134 0.55 6.69 29.75
C ILE A 134 1.99 6.27 30.06
N CYS A 135 2.93 7.21 29.94
CA CYS A 135 4.34 7.05 30.22
C CYS A 135 4.88 8.36 30.78
N GLU A 136 5.51 8.32 31.95
CA GLU A 136 6.06 9.53 32.58
C GLU A 136 7.07 10.25 31.67
N LYS A 137 7.84 9.49 30.89
CA LYS A 137 8.80 9.97 29.88
C LYS A 137 8.24 9.95 28.46
N GLY A 138 6.91 10.01 28.31
CA GLY A 138 6.22 9.85 27.03
C GLY A 138 6.06 11.12 26.18
N LYS A 139 6.51 12.28 26.68
CA LYS A 139 6.61 13.54 25.93
C LYS A 139 8.03 13.78 25.48
#